data_AF-A0A132B646-F1
#
_entry.id   AF-A0A132B646-F1
#
_cell.length_a   1.000
_cell.length_b   1.000
_cell.length_c   1.000
_cell.angle_alpha   90.00
_cell.angle_beta   90.00
_cell.angle_gamma   90.00
#
_symmetry.space_group_name_H-M   'P 1'
#
loop_
_entity.id
_entity.type
_entity.pdbx_description
1 polymer ?
#
loop_
_entity_poly.entity_id
_entity_poly.type
_entity_poly.pdbx_seq_one_letter_code
_entity_poly.pdbx_strand_id
1 'polypeptide(L)' 'SVPAFEAKLQHEGLVYRHLDEVQGELIPVYLGNIFFIHPYFFEVRVRIVHMLVMSWAGEQ' A
#
# COMPACT_ATOMS: atom_id res chain seq x y z
N SER A 1 -4.73 14.27 -10.83
CA SER A 1 -5.39 13.21 -11.63
C SER A 1 -4.99 11.84 -11.07
N VAL A 2 -5.75 10.78 -11.35
CA VAL A 2 -5.47 9.41 -10.88
C VAL A 2 -3.99 8.96 -11.05
N PRO A 3 -3.30 9.28 -12.17
CA PRO A 3 -1.89 8.91 -12.35
C PRO A 3 -0.91 9.49 -11.33
N ALA A 4 -1.18 10.70 -10.82
CA ALA A 4 -0.31 11.33 -9.82
C ALA A 4 -0.41 10.64 -8.45
N PHE A 5 -1.54 10.01 -8.16
CA PHE A 5 -1.75 9.23 -6.94
C PHE A 5 -1.04 7.87 -7.02
N GLU A 6 -1.05 7.24 -8.20
CA GLU A 6 -0.34 5.99 -8.45
C GLU A 6 1.17 6.13 -8.28
N ALA A 7 1.78 7.18 -8.87
CA ALA A 7 3.20 7.44 -8.72
C ALA A 7 3.62 7.66 -7.25
N LYS A 8 2.77 8.34 -6.47
CA LYS A 8 3.01 8.58 -5.04
C LYS A 8 2.95 7.27 -4.24
N LEU A 9 1.99 6.39 -4.52
CA LEU A 9 1.87 5.10 -3.85
C LEU A 9 3.00 4.13 -4.20
N GLN A 10 3.47 4.15 -5.46
CA GLN A 10 4.66 3.40 -5.84
C GLN A 10 5.90 3.89 -5.08
N HIS A 11 6.06 5.20 -4.95
CA HIS A 11 7.13 5.80 -4.16
C HIS A 11 7.03 5.39 -2.68
N GLU A 12 5.83 5.40 -2.11
CA GLU A 12 5.59 4.97 -0.73
C GLU A 12 5.96 3.50 -0.50
N GLY A 13 5.61 2.59 -1.42
CA GLY A 13 6.05 1.20 -1.36
C GLY A 13 7.59 1.03 -1.44
N LEU A 14 8.29 1.93 -2.12
CA LEU A 14 9.77 1.95 -2.13
C LEU A 14 10.34 2.44 -0.79
N VAL A 15 9.69 3.41 -0.15
CA VAL A 15 10.08 3.88 1.19
C VAL A 15 9.95 2.74 2.20
N TYR A 16 8.82 2.04 2.22
CA TYR A 16 8.64 0.90 3.12
C TYR A 16 9.65 -0.22 2.85
N ARG A 17 9.94 -0.54 1.57
CA ARG A 17 10.98 -1.50 1.21
C ARG A 17 12.38 -1.06 1.67
N HIS A 18 12.65 0.23 1.71
CA HIS A 18 13.93 0.73 2.21
C HIS A 18 14.03 0.65 3.74
N LEU A 19 12.89 0.72 4.43
CA LEU A 19 12.78 0.64 5.88
C LEU A 19 12.62 -0.81 6.39
N ASP A 20 13.00 -1.82 5.61
CA ASP A 20 12.76 -3.23 5.90
C ASP A 20 13.24 -3.66 7.29
N GLU A 21 14.37 -3.12 7.75
CA GLU A 21 14.99 -3.43 9.04
C GLU A 21 14.16 -3.00 10.27
N VAL A 22 13.28 -2.00 10.12
CA VAL A 22 12.45 -1.48 11.24
C VAL A 22 11.00 -1.92 11.16
N GLN A 23 10.65 -2.73 10.15
CA GLN A 23 9.31 -3.26 9.96
C GLN A 23 8.99 -4.37 10.96
N GLY A 24 7.74 -4.42 11.43
CA GLY A 24 7.27 -5.36 12.44
C GLY A 24 7.50 -4.90 13.87
N GLU A 25 8.50 -4.04 14.11
CA GLU A 25 8.79 -3.48 15.43
C GLU A 25 8.27 -2.03 15.56
N LEU A 26 8.75 -1.12 14.72
CA LEU A 26 8.42 0.32 14.80
C LEU A 26 7.33 0.73 13.81
N ILE A 27 7.25 0.03 12.68
CA ILE A 27 6.27 0.29 11.61
C ILE A 27 5.65 -1.02 11.12
N PRO A 28 4.47 -0.98 10.47
CA PRO A 28 3.89 -2.19 9.88
C PRO A 28 4.81 -2.83 8.85
N VAL A 29 4.74 -4.15 8.73
CA VAL A 29 5.41 -4.92 7.68
C VAL A 29 4.72 -4.67 6.36
N TYR A 30 5.48 -4.16 5.39
CA TYR A 30 5.03 -4.01 4.02
C TYR A 30 4.99 -5.37 3.31
N LEU A 31 3.80 -5.75 2.85
CA LEU A 31 3.55 -7.03 2.18
C LEU A 31 3.49 -6.89 0.66
N GLY A 32 3.31 -5.68 0.14
CA GLY A 32 3.33 -5.40 -1.29
C GLY A 32 2.21 -4.48 -1.75
N ASN A 33 2.15 -4.28 -3.06
CA ASN A 33 1.16 -3.44 -3.73
C ASN A 33 0.23 -4.27 -4.60
N ILE A 34 -1.07 -3.97 -4.54
CA ILE A 34 -2.09 -4.53 -5.42
C ILE A 34 -2.55 -3.45 -6.39
N PHE A 35 -2.44 -3.76 -7.68
CA PHE A 35 -2.89 -2.93 -8.78
C PHE A 35 -4.18 -3.51 -9.33
N PHE A 36 -5.22 -2.68 -9.44
CA PHE A 36 -6.49 -3.11 -10.01
C PHE A 36 -6.58 -2.68 -11.47
N ILE A 37 -6.59 -3.65 -12.39
CA ILE A 37 -6.82 -3.41 -13.82
C ILE A 37 -8.21 -2.81 -14.05
N HIS A 38 -9.18 -3.23 -13.23
CA HIS A 38 -10.54 -2.68 -13.20
C HIS A 38 -10.78 -2.04 -11.83
N PRO A 39 -11.13 -0.75 -11.75
CA PRO A 39 -11.30 -0.07 -10.46
C PRO A 39 -12.35 -0.79 -9.60
N TYR A 40 -11.99 -1.09 -8.35
CA TYR A 40 -12.95 -1.57 -7.37
C TYR A 40 -13.78 -0.38 -6.88
N PHE A 41 -15.10 -0.47 -6.99
CA PHE A 41 -16.00 0.59 -6.53
C PHE A 41 -16.38 0.34 -5.07
N PHE A 42 -15.74 1.10 -4.18
CA PHE A 42 -16.14 1.13 -2.77
C PHE A 42 -17.20 2.22 -2.59
N GLU A 43 -18.34 1.84 -2.02
CA GLU A 43 -19.50 2.70 -1.75
C GLU A 43 -19.83 3.70 -2.88
N VAL A 44 -20.15 3.17 -4.06
CA VAL A 44 -20.79 3.86 -5.21
C VAL A 44 -20.04 5.08 -5.80
N ARG A 45 -19.03 5.64 -5.14
CA ARG A 45 -18.37 6.90 -5.57
C ARG A 45 -16.85 6.88 -5.47
N VAL A 46 -16.24 5.91 -4.79
CA VAL A 46 -14.78 5.84 -4.66
C VAL A 46 -14.23 4.72 -5.54
N ARG A 47 -13.39 5.10 -6.52
CA ARG A 47 -12.65 4.16 -7.36
C ARG A 47 -11.33 3.82 -6.70
N ILE A 48 -11.19 2.60 -6.22
CA ILE A 48 -9.91 2.07 -5.74
C ILE A 48 -9.21 1.42 -6.93
N VAL A 49 -8.11 2.03 -7.36
CA VAL A 49 -7.25 1.51 -8.44
C VAL A 49 -5.97 0.88 -7.90
N HIS A 50 -5.66 1.14 -6.63
CA HIS A 50 -4.40 0.76 -6.01
C HIS A 50 -4.57 0.57 -4.52
N MET A 51 -3.92 -0.46 -3.98
CA MET A 51 -3.85 -0.72 -2.55
C MET A 51 -2.41 -1.05 -2.15
N LEU A 52 -2.01 -0.59 -0.97
CA LEU A 52 -0.76 -0.94 -0.31
C LEU A 52 -1.10 -1.85 0.87
N VAL A 53 -0.55 -3.05 0.88
CA VAL A 53 -0.89 -4.10 1.86
C VAL A 53 0.18 -4.12 2.94
N MET A 54 -0.28 -4.02 4.19
CA MET A 54 0.58 -4.03 5.37
C MET A 54 0.00 -4.94 6.45
N SER A 55 0.86 -5.48 7.29
CA SER A 55 0.46 -6.22 8.50
C SER A 55 1.36 -5.85 9.65
N TRP A 56 0.81 -5.81 10.86
CA TRP A 56 1.66 -5.88 12.04
C TRP A 56 2.08 -7.33 12.20
N ALA A 57 3.37 -7.60 12.34
CA ALA A 57 3.84 -8.90 12.81
C ALA A 57 3.45 -8.99 14.29
N GLY A 58 2.19 -9.37 14.55
CA GLY A 58 1.74 -9.62 15.90
C GLY A 58 2.31 -10.96 16.35
N GLU A 59 3.42 -10.93 17.09
CA GLU A 59 3.68 -12.02 18.03
C GLU A 59 2.62 -11.93 19.14
N GLN A 60 1.91 -13.04 19.35
CA GLN A 60 1.23 -13.31 20.61
C GLN A 60 2.23 -13.82 21.63
#